data_AF-A0A7S1F610-F1
#
_entry.id   AF-A0A7S1F610-F1
#
_cell.length_a   1.000
_cell.length_b   1.000
_cell.length_c   1.000
_cell.angle_alpha   90.00
_cell.angle_beta   90.00
_cell.angle_gamma   90.00
#
_symmetry.space_group_name_H-M   'P 1'
#
loop_
_entity.id
_entity.type
_entity.pdbx_description
1 polymer ?
#
loop_
_entity_poly.entity_id
_entity_poly.type
_entity_poly.pdbx_seq_one_letter_code
_entity_poly.pdbx_strand_id
1 'polypeptide(L)'
;ILAQVQPFEWSHQSNMFALRPPSVLLLLSAVCVESARVANVDEEAVEYLAQESMPPSEPNVLLEANASAETTRLGAATAAPCFHSDIYYSPKDMLFKYRSYEATAEACQARCKRTNGCAHFSFWPDGGCHVQASYARAKHNSNDGVISGPPECGVEDVPGIPGAGDLHTFYMYRAQSEVEYDVASGLNLASAEGVLWYLHNEVVHTCNQGVRHYEITRIKRYKVSLRSTPELWATNRNFGMFLQFDNAKCTNGFCQSTFDTFGYIPGCIISSVEVANYLPAVWYSLPGQCPFSEFTDKTDTCRKNEPGGFCDHPDGRHTCTYHLEPAGEVSLQELTGVADCRQEGPEKGFWSGKADRGACNRRVHKLKTAFGRKYRDLPSDLDVPDCDVHLR
;
A
#
# COMPACT_ATOMS: atom_id res chain seq x y z
N ILE A 1 56.33 39.37 -6.81
CA ILE A 1 55.85 39.47 -5.42
C ILE A 1 55.05 38.21 -5.15
N LEU A 2 55.63 37.29 -4.38
CA LEU A 2 55.02 36.05 -3.91
C LEU A 2 54.02 36.40 -2.79
N ALA A 3 52.82 35.82 -2.82
CA ALA A 3 52.01 35.64 -1.63
C ALA A 3 51.24 34.32 -1.74
N GLN A 4 51.48 33.48 -0.74
CA GLN A 4 50.97 32.12 -0.56
C GLN A 4 49.46 32.14 -0.28
N VAL A 5 48.75 31.11 -0.76
CA VAL A 5 47.41 30.75 -0.28
C VAL A 5 47.49 29.33 0.27
N GLN A 6 47.31 29.20 1.57
CA GLN A 6 47.12 27.92 2.26
C GLN A 6 45.63 27.51 2.18
N PRO A 7 45.31 26.21 2.06
CA PRO A 7 43.94 25.72 2.18
C PRO A 7 43.52 25.59 3.65
N PHE A 8 42.32 26.10 3.95
CA PHE A 8 41.72 26.08 5.28
C PHE A 8 40.76 24.88 5.37
N GLU A 9 41.12 23.87 6.16
CA GLU A 9 40.26 22.75 6.54
C GLU A 9 39.23 23.21 7.58
N TRP A 10 37.95 22.88 7.37
CA TRP A 10 36.94 22.95 8.42
C TRP A 10 36.61 21.54 8.90
N SER A 11 37.20 21.18 10.04
CA SER A 11 36.68 20.14 10.91
C SER A 11 35.55 20.74 11.75
N HIS A 12 34.41 20.06 11.83
CA HIS A 12 33.39 20.35 12.84
C HIS A 12 32.98 19.05 13.54
N GLN A 13 33.73 18.73 14.60
CA GLN A 13 33.15 18.14 15.80
C GLN A 13 32.43 19.26 16.56
N SER A 14 31.18 19.04 16.97
CA SER A 14 30.60 19.67 18.17
C SER A 14 29.32 18.97 18.63
N ASN A 15 29.47 18.31 19.78
CA ASN A 15 28.63 18.42 20.96
C ASN A 15 27.20 17.85 20.94
N MET A 16 27.15 16.58 21.35
CA MET A 16 26.04 16.03 22.14
C MET A 16 25.83 16.86 23.42
N PHE A 17 24.68 17.51 23.54
CA PHE A 17 24.13 17.94 24.82
C PHE A 17 23.14 16.89 25.32
N ALA A 18 23.64 15.97 26.14
CA ALA A 18 22.82 15.05 26.93
C ALA A 18 22.32 15.78 28.19
N LEU A 19 21.05 16.18 28.18
CA LEU A 19 20.35 16.56 29.40
C LEU A 19 19.90 15.27 30.12
N ARG A 20 20.29 15.15 31.39
CA ARG A 20 19.93 14.06 32.31
C ARG A 20 18.43 14.08 32.65
N PRO A 21 17.80 12.93 32.97
CA PRO A 21 16.39 12.82 33.29
C PRO A 21 16.12 13.16 34.78
N PRO A 22 14.92 13.63 35.16
CA PRO A 22 14.46 13.53 36.52
C PRO A 22 13.67 12.24 36.75
N SER A 23 13.95 11.66 37.90
CA SER A 23 13.43 10.39 38.40
C SER A 23 11.93 10.40 38.73
N VAL A 24 11.38 9.21 38.51
CA VAL A 24 10.15 8.61 39.06
C VAL A 24 9.72 9.15 40.42
N LEU A 25 8.45 9.57 40.52
CA LEU A 25 7.68 9.52 41.76
C LEU A 25 6.41 8.69 41.52
N LEU A 26 6.33 7.54 42.19
CA LEU A 26 5.14 6.70 42.30
C LEU A 26 4.04 7.46 43.06
N LEU A 27 2.83 7.47 42.53
CA LEU A 27 1.62 7.54 43.34
C LEU A 27 0.67 6.41 42.94
N LEU A 28 0.54 5.47 43.88
CA LEU A 28 -0.46 4.40 43.94
C LEU A 28 -1.78 4.98 44.45
N SER A 29 -2.84 4.76 43.67
CA SER A 29 -4.22 4.55 44.13
C SER A 29 -5.04 4.25 42.88
N ALA A 30 -6.08 3.45 42.84
CA ALA A 30 -6.68 2.42 43.67
C ALA A 30 -7.83 1.92 42.76
N VAL A 31 -8.00 0.61 42.67
CA VAL A 31 -9.09 -0.02 41.90
C VAL A 31 -10.44 0.34 42.51
N CYS A 32 -11.39 0.81 41.69
CA CYS A 32 -12.82 0.58 41.96
C CYS A 32 -13.45 -0.03 40.70
N VAL A 33 -13.75 -1.32 40.82
CA VAL A 33 -14.73 -2.04 40.03
C VAL A 33 -16.11 -1.63 40.55
N GLU A 34 -17.02 -1.24 39.67
CA GLU A 34 -18.44 -1.30 40.00
C GLU A 34 -19.21 -1.82 38.78
N SER A 35 -19.85 -2.96 38.99
CA SER A 35 -20.66 -3.66 38.02
C SER A 35 -22.13 -3.58 38.43
N ALA A 36 -22.97 -3.48 37.41
CA ALA A 36 -24.40 -3.77 37.35
C ALA A 36 -25.40 -2.81 38.02
N ARG A 37 -26.33 -2.31 37.20
CA ARG A 37 -27.76 -2.62 37.35
C ARG A 37 -28.53 -2.45 36.03
N VAL A 38 -29.24 -3.52 35.68
CA VAL A 38 -30.28 -3.63 34.66
C VAL A 38 -31.61 -3.19 35.28
N ALA A 39 -32.44 -2.43 34.55
CA ALA A 39 -33.89 -2.43 34.69
C ALA A 39 -34.58 -1.83 33.44
N ASN A 40 -35.34 -2.71 32.77
CA ASN A 40 -36.57 -2.62 31.94
C ASN A 40 -36.82 -1.42 30.99
N VAL A 41 -36.96 -1.62 29.67
CA VAL A 41 -38.10 -2.10 28.81
C VAL A 41 -39.42 -1.34 28.98
N ASP A 42 -39.86 -0.69 27.89
CA ASP A 42 -41.22 -0.55 27.32
C ASP A 42 -41.00 0.02 25.88
N GLU A 43 -41.22 -0.70 24.77
CA GLU A 43 -42.46 -1.11 24.07
C GLU A 43 -43.00 -0.04 23.09
N GLU A 44 -43.01 -0.39 21.78
CA GLU A 44 -43.70 0.18 20.58
C GLU A 44 -42.75 0.10 19.36
N ALA A 45 -43.04 -0.49 18.19
CA ALA A 45 -44.29 -0.89 17.56
C ALA A 45 -44.07 -2.08 16.60
N VAL A 46 -45.15 -2.83 16.35
CA VAL A 46 -45.23 -4.07 15.55
C VAL A 46 -46.08 -3.84 14.29
N GLU A 47 -45.50 -4.18 13.14
CA GLU A 47 -46.10 -4.88 11.97
C GLU A 47 -47.11 -4.20 11.02
N TYR A 48 -47.37 -4.91 9.90
CA TYR A 48 -48.25 -4.65 8.72
C TYR A 48 -47.60 -3.80 7.60
N LEU A 49 -47.46 -4.19 6.31
CA LEU A 49 -48.01 -5.27 5.47
C LEU A 49 -47.15 -5.51 4.22
N ALA A 50 -47.12 -6.77 3.77
CA ALA A 50 -46.85 -7.18 2.39
C ALA A 50 -48.18 -7.41 1.63
N GLN A 51 -48.07 -7.69 0.32
CA GLN A 51 -49.11 -8.11 -0.68
C GLN A 51 -49.74 -6.96 -1.49
N GLU A 52 -50.02 -7.02 -2.80
CA GLU A 52 -50.02 -8.10 -3.82
C GLU A 52 -50.32 -7.51 -5.23
N SER A 53 -49.93 -8.22 -6.31
CA SER A 53 -50.72 -8.50 -7.55
C SER A 53 -49.79 -9.03 -8.69
N MET A 54 -49.75 -10.32 -9.08
CA MET A 54 -50.69 -11.19 -9.85
C MET A 54 -50.56 -11.10 -11.42
N PRO A 55 -50.91 -12.12 -12.25
CA PRO A 55 -50.03 -13.09 -12.99
C PRO A 55 -50.45 -13.24 -14.50
N PRO A 56 -50.61 -14.39 -15.24
CA PRO A 56 -49.97 -15.74 -15.31
C PRO A 56 -49.60 -16.26 -16.76
N SER A 57 -48.84 -17.39 -16.80
CA SER A 57 -48.75 -18.56 -17.74
C SER A 57 -49.05 -18.56 -19.28
N GLU A 58 -48.01 -18.93 -20.07
CA GLU A 58 -47.84 -20.00 -21.12
C GLU A 58 -48.94 -20.42 -22.15
N PRO A 59 -48.60 -20.84 -23.42
CA PRO A 59 -48.09 -22.20 -23.69
C PRO A 59 -47.16 -22.47 -24.92
N ASN A 60 -46.56 -23.67 -24.90
CA ASN A 60 -45.86 -24.51 -25.89
C ASN A 60 -46.18 -24.35 -27.40
N VAL A 61 -45.13 -24.44 -28.25
CA VAL A 61 -45.18 -25.13 -29.56
C VAL A 61 -43.87 -25.90 -29.81
N LEU A 62 -44.02 -27.21 -30.05
CA LEU A 62 -43.03 -28.18 -30.52
C LEU A 62 -42.75 -28.00 -32.02
N LEU A 63 -41.49 -28.15 -32.47
CA LEU A 63 -41.20 -28.73 -33.78
C LEU A 63 -39.79 -29.36 -33.84
N GLU A 64 -39.85 -30.68 -33.80
CA GLU A 64 -39.05 -31.77 -34.37
C GLU A 64 -37.58 -31.59 -34.84
N ALA A 65 -36.82 -32.56 -34.34
CA ALA A 65 -35.55 -33.14 -34.73
C ALA A 65 -35.10 -33.02 -36.20
N ASN A 66 -33.80 -32.80 -36.36
CA ASN A 66 -32.99 -33.61 -37.28
C ASN A 66 -31.62 -33.91 -36.65
N ALA A 67 -31.36 -35.20 -36.48
CA ALA A 67 -30.09 -35.75 -36.03
C ALA A 67 -29.13 -35.87 -37.23
N SER A 68 -27.90 -35.42 -37.06
CA SER A 68 -26.75 -36.00 -37.72
C SER A 68 -25.58 -36.00 -36.75
N ALA A 69 -25.20 -37.20 -36.33
CA ALA A 69 -24.09 -37.48 -35.45
C ALA A 69 -22.77 -37.11 -36.12
N GLU A 70 -21.95 -36.30 -35.44
CA GLU A 70 -20.52 -36.22 -35.74
C GLU A 70 -19.73 -36.32 -34.44
N THR A 71 -19.25 -37.54 -34.21
CA THR A 71 -18.44 -37.98 -33.08
C THR A 71 -17.14 -37.18 -33.02
N THR A 72 -17.14 -36.08 -32.29
CA THR A 72 -15.91 -35.35 -31.98
C THR A 72 -15.46 -35.78 -30.58
N ARG A 73 -14.28 -36.41 -30.54
CA ARG A 73 -13.58 -36.88 -29.34
C ARG A 73 -13.56 -35.78 -28.28
N LEU A 74 -14.12 -36.05 -27.10
CA LEU A 74 -13.89 -35.25 -25.90
C LEU A 74 -12.39 -35.32 -25.56
N GLY A 75 -11.64 -34.32 -26.02
CA GLY A 75 -10.35 -33.97 -25.46
C GLY A 75 -10.55 -33.43 -24.05
N ALA A 76 -9.68 -33.83 -23.13
CA ALA A 76 -9.68 -33.46 -21.74
C ALA A 76 -9.92 -31.95 -21.55
N ALA A 77 -10.90 -31.61 -20.69
CA ALA A 77 -11.09 -30.26 -20.21
C ALA A 77 -9.78 -29.78 -19.58
N THR A 78 -9.16 -28.80 -20.21
CA THR A 78 -8.04 -28.05 -19.66
C THR A 78 -8.53 -27.38 -18.38
N ALA A 79 -7.95 -27.74 -17.23
CA ALA A 79 -8.18 -27.03 -15.98
C ALA A 79 -7.98 -25.53 -16.22
N ALA A 80 -8.93 -24.71 -15.78
CA ALA A 80 -8.88 -23.26 -15.96
C ALA A 80 -7.53 -22.71 -15.45
N PRO A 81 -6.90 -21.73 -16.13
CA PRO A 81 -5.49 -21.36 -15.94
C PRO A 81 -5.15 -20.75 -14.56
N CYS A 82 -6.13 -20.57 -13.67
CA CYS A 82 -5.95 -19.99 -12.34
C CYS A 82 -6.23 -20.96 -11.17
N PHE A 83 -6.38 -22.27 -11.45
CA PHE A 83 -6.66 -23.25 -10.42
C PHE A 83 -5.39 -23.82 -9.79
N HIS A 84 -5.46 -24.07 -8.49
CA HIS A 84 -4.38 -24.64 -7.69
C HIS A 84 -4.77 -26.03 -7.20
N SER A 85 -3.98 -27.04 -7.55
CA SER A 85 -4.08 -28.39 -7.01
C SER A 85 -3.46 -28.46 -5.61
N ASP A 86 -4.00 -29.34 -4.77
CA ASP A 86 -3.50 -29.66 -3.43
C ASP A 86 -3.44 -28.45 -2.48
N ILE A 87 -4.21 -27.40 -2.79
CA ILE A 87 -4.35 -26.20 -1.97
C ILE A 87 -5.82 -25.99 -1.63
N TYR A 88 -6.09 -25.70 -0.34
CA TYR A 88 -7.40 -25.24 0.13
C TYR A 88 -7.25 -24.01 1.02
N TYR A 89 -8.32 -23.24 1.19
CA TYR A 89 -8.31 -22.04 2.04
C TYR A 89 -8.99 -22.29 3.39
N SER A 90 -8.37 -21.79 4.47
CA SER A 90 -8.84 -21.93 5.86
C SER A 90 -8.95 -20.57 6.57
N PRO A 91 -10.03 -20.27 7.33
CA PRO A 91 -11.20 -21.11 7.62
C PRO A 91 -11.93 -21.55 6.35
N LYS A 92 -12.41 -22.80 6.33
CA LYS A 92 -12.99 -23.43 5.13
C LYS A 92 -14.29 -22.76 4.68
N ASP A 93 -14.94 -21.99 5.53
CA ASP A 93 -16.21 -21.35 5.26
C ASP A 93 -16.15 -19.88 5.68
N MET A 94 -16.75 -19.00 4.88
CA MET A 94 -17.05 -17.63 5.32
C MET A 94 -18.30 -17.60 6.20
N LEU A 95 -18.46 -16.52 6.97
CA LEU A 95 -19.61 -16.36 7.87
C LEU A 95 -20.94 -16.53 7.10
N PHE A 96 -21.80 -17.42 7.60
CA PHE A 96 -23.09 -17.80 6.99
C PHE A 96 -23.03 -18.45 5.59
N LYS A 97 -21.86 -18.92 5.12
CA LYS A 97 -21.74 -19.70 3.87
C LYS A 97 -20.99 -21.01 4.14
N TYR A 98 -21.76 -22.06 4.39
CA TYR A 98 -21.24 -23.39 4.67
C TYR A 98 -20.86 -24.15 3.38
N ARG A 99 -20.21 -25.30 3.58
CA ARG A 99 -19.98 -26.33 2.56
C ARG A 99 -21.24 -26.61 1.75
N SER A 100 -21.06 -26.60 0.44
CA SER A 100 -22.04 -26.99 -0.57
C SER A 100 -21.51 -28.18 -1.38
N TYR A 101 -22.29 -28.64 -2.36
CA TYR A 101 -21.87 -29.68 -3.28
C TYR A 101 -22.02 -29.19 -4.72
N GLU A 102 -20.97 -29.32 -5.50
CA GLU A 102 -20.92 -28.89 -6.89
C GLU A 102 -20.38 -30.02 -7.77
N ALA A 103 -20.75 -30.01 -9.05
CA ALA A 103 -20.31 -31.07 -9.97
C ALA A 103 -18.82 -30.96 -10.35
N THR A 104 -18.28 -29.74 -10.37
CA THR A 104 -16.89 -29.47 -10.75
C THR A 104 -16.29 -28.28 -10.00
N ALA A 105 -14.96 -28.13 -10.08
CA ALA A 105 -14.26 -26.97 -9.54
C ALA A 105 -14.72 -25.65 -10.19
N GLU A 106 -15.04 -25.65 -11.49
CA GLU A 106 -15.58 -24.50 -12.22
C GLU A 106 -16.98 -24.12 -11.73
N ALA A 107 -17.82 -25.11 -11.38
CA ALA A 107 -19.11 -24.85 -10.76
C ALA A 107 -18.94 -24.22 -9.36
N CYS A 108 -17.94 -24.69 -8.59
CA CYS A 108 -17.58 -24.09 -7.31
C CYS A 108 -17.03 -22.65 -7.45
N GLN A 109 -16.20 -22.39 -8.47
CA GLN A 109 -15.75 -21.05 -8.85
C GLN A 109 -16.94 -20.15 -9.20
N ALA A 110 -17.86 -20.61 -10.04
CA ALA A 110 -19.03 -19.85 -10.45
C ALA A 110 -19.92 -19.50 -9.25
N ARG A 111 -20.00 -20.40 -8.25
CA ARG A 111 -20.65 -20.12 -6.96
C ARG A 111 -19.90 -19.05 -6.18
N CYS A 112 -18.57 -19.10 -6.13
CA CYS A 112 -17.76 -18.05 -5.50
C CYS A 112 -18.00 -16.69 -6.17
N LYS A 113 -18.00 -16.62 -7.52
CA LYS A 113 -18.27 -15.39 -8.29
C LYS A 113 -19.61 -14.72 -7.92
N ARG A 114 -20.65 -15.52 -7.67
CA ARG A 114 -21.99 -15.01 -7.29
C ARG A 114 -22.13 -14.73 -5.79
N THR A 115 -21.16 -15.11 -4.97
CA THR A 115 -21.22 -14.96 -3.52
C THR A 115 -20.52 -13.67 -3.10
N ASN A 116 -21.29 -12.70 -2.62
CA ASN A 116 -20.74 -11.45 -2.11
C ASN A 116 -19.71 -11.71 -1.00
N GLY A 117 -18.50 -11.16 -1.14
CA GLY A 117 -17.40 -11.34 -0.19
C GLY A 117 -16.57 -12.62 -0.38
N CYS A 118 -16.86 -13.44 -1.40
CA CYS A 118 -16.00 -14.58 -1.74
C CYS A 118 -14.72 -14.12 -2.46
N ALA A 119 -13.57 -14.50 -1.93
CA ALA A 119 -12.27 -14.25 -2.54
C ALA A 119 -11.60 -15.54 -3.05
N HIS A 120 -11.98 -16.69 -2.50
CA HIS A 120 -11.41 -18.00 -2.85
C HIS A 120 -12.48 -19.09 -2.81
N PHE A 121 -12.29 -20.17 -3.57
CA PHE A 121 -13.04 -21.41 -3.41
C PHE A 121 -12.11 -22.58 -3.11
N SER A 122 -12.64 -23.66 -2.53
CA SER A 122 -11.94 -24.95 -2.42
C SER A 122 -12.91 -26.09 -2.68
N PHE A 123 -12.55 -26.93 -3.63
CA PHE A 123 -13.35 -28.02 -4.18
C PHE A 123 -12.66 -29.36 -3.96
N TRP A 124 -13.31 -30.27 -3.24
CA TRP A 124 -12.81 -31.62 -3.01
C TRP A 124 -13.36 -32.60 -4.05
N PRO A 125 -12.63 -33.69 -4.37
CA PRO A 125 -13.08 -34.72 -5.30
C PRO A 125 -14.38 -35.41 -4.92
N ASP A 126 -14.80 -35.32 -3.66
CA ASP A 126 -16.10 -35.79 -3.17
C ASP A 126 -17.28 -34.86 -3.53
N GLY A 127 -17.02 -33.82 -4.33
CA GLY A 127 -17.98 -32.80 -4.72
C GLY A 127 -18.10 -31.65 -3.72
N GLY A 128 -17.40 -31.69 -2.60
CA GLY A 128 -17.46 -30.65 -1.58
C GLY A 128 -16.93 -29.31 -2.04
N CYS A 129 -17.80 -28.29 -2.11
CA CYS A 129 -17.46 -26.93 -2.47
C CYS A 129 -17.56 -25.97 -1.28
N HIS A 130 -16.43 -25.37 -0.95
CA HIS A 130 -16.28 -24.34 0.07
C HIS A 130 -16.01 -22.99 -0.60
N VAL A 131 -16.62 -21.92 -0.06
CA VAL A 131 -16.36 -20.53 -0.49
C VAL A 131 -15.82 -19.75 0.70
N GLN A 132 -14.74 -19.03 0.47
CA GLN A 132 -13.97 -18.40 1.52
C GLN A 132 -13.75 -16.92 1.23
N ALA A 133 -13.75 -16.12 2.29
CA ALA A 133 -13.48 -14.69 2.23
C ALA A 133 -11.97 -14.40 2.12
N SER A 134 -11.62 -13.14 1.86
CA SER A 134 -10.23 -12.68 1.66
C SER A 134 -9.29 -12.92 2.84
N TYR A 135 -9.83 -13.08 4.06
CA TYR A 135 -9.02 -13.42 5.23
C TYR A 135 -8.59 -14.89 5.28
N ALA A 136 -9.19 -15.77 4.46
CA ALA A 136 -8.85 -17.18 4.47
C ALA A 136 -7.45 -17.41 3.88
N ARG A 137 -6.70 -18.35 4.46
CA ARG A 137 -5.30 -18.59 4.14
C ARG A 137 -5.14 -19.93 3.43
N ALA A 138 -4.33 -19.94 2.37
CA ALA A 138 -3.97 -21.15 1.65
C ALA A 138 -3.26 -22.15 2.59
N LYS A 139 -3.63 -23.42 2.46
CA LYS A 139 -3.09 -24.56 3.18
C LYS A 139 -2.87 -25.70 2.19
N HIS A 140 -1.71 -26.32 2.28
CA HIS A 140 -1.37 -27.46 1.44
C HIS A 140 -2.05 -28.73 1.95
N ASN A 141 -2.55 -29.54 1.04
CA ASN A 141 -3.12 -30.85 1.29
C ASN A 141 -2.94 -31.75 0.06
N SER A 142 -1.83 -32.47 0.03
CA SER A 142 -1.44 -33.38 -1.06
C SER A 142 -2.23 -34.68 -1.13
N ASN A 143 -3.06 -34.98 -0.12
CA ASN A 143 -3.65 -36.31 0.03
C ASN A 143 -5.11 -36.37 -0.42
N ASP A 144 -5.78 -35.21 -0.55
CA ASP A 144 -7.22 -35.14 -0.78
C ASP A 144 -7.59 -34.66 -2.19
N GLY A 145 -6.61 -34.35 -3.06
CA GLY A 145 -6.86 -33.93 -4.45
C GLY A 145 -7.71 -32.66 -4.57
N VAL A 146 -7.58 -31.75 -3.59
CA VAL A 146 -8.38 -30.53 -3.52
C VAL A 146 -7.96 -29.54 -4.62
N ILE A 147 -8.93 -28.86 -5.21
CA ILE A 147 -8.72 -27.82 -6.23
C ILE A 147 -9.25 -26.50 -5.67
N SER A 148 -8.45 -25.44 -5.73
CA SER A 148 -8.86 -24.10 -5.30
C SER A 148 -8.58 -23.04 -6.36
N GLY A 149 -9.13 -21.85 -6.17
CA GLY A 149 -8.90 -20.72 -7.06
C GLY A 149 -9.70 -19.47 -6.68
N PRO A 150 -9.52 -18.36 -7.42
CA PRO A 150 -10.27 -17.12 -7.24
C PRO A 150 -11.71 -17.22 -7.81
N PRO A 151 -12.63 -16.28 -7.48
CA PRO A 151 -14.00 -16.22 -8.03
C PRO A 151 -14.05 -16.10 -9.56
N GLU A 152 -13.01 -15.57 -10.19
CA GLU A 152 -12.91 -15.44 -11.63
C GLU A 152 -11.44 -15.61 -12.02
N CYS A 153 -11.17 -16.44 -13.04
CA CYS A 153 -9.86 -16.40 -13.66
C CYS A 153 -9.78 -15.12 -14.50
N GLY A 154 -8.92 -14.19 -14.10
CA GLY A 154 -8.61 -13.03 -14.93
C GLY A 154 -7.95 -13.45 -16.23
N VAL A 155 -8.20 -12.70 -17.31
CA VAL A 155 -7.30 -12.69 -18.46
C VAL A 155 -6.11 -11.84 -18.05
N GLU A 156 -5.19 -12.40 -17.28
CA GLU A 156 -3.74 -12.15 -17.32
C GLU A 156 -3.08 -13.26 -16.51
N ASP A 157 -2.15 -13.98 -17.16
CA ASP A 157 -0.98 -14.48 -16.46
C ASP A 157 -0.41 -13.30 -15.68
N VAL A 158 -0.64 -13.21 -14.37
CA VAL A 158 0.19 -12.31 -13.57
C VAL A 158 1.38 -13.14 -13.10
N PRO A 159 2.60 -12.88 -13.61
CA PRO A 159 3.79 -13.47 -13.04
C PRO A 159 3.88 -12.96 -11.61
N GLY A 160 3.63 -13.85 -10.66
CA GLY A 160 3.66 -13.55 -9.24
C GLY A 160 4.07 -14.80 -8.49
N ILE A 161 4.85 -14.62 -7.43
CA ILE A 161 5.21 -15.75 -6.58
C ILE A 161 3.97 -16.17 -5.78
N PRO A 162 3.64 -17.48 -5.72
CA PRO A 162 2.56 -17.96 -4.86
C PRO A 162 2.72 -17.48 -3.41
N GLY A 163 1.64 -16.91 -2.85
CA GLY A 163 1.64 -16.36 -1.50
C GLY A 163 2.08 -14.89 -1.39
N ALA A 164 2.55 -14.26 -2.46
CA ALA A 164 2.72 -12.81 -2.52
C ALA A 164 1.37 -12.08 -2.40
N GLY A 165 1.39 -10.83 -1.93
CA GLY A 165 0.17 -10.03 -1.82
C GLY A 165 -0.37 -9.55 -3.16
N ASP A 166 -1.47 -8.81 -3.11
CA ASP A 166 -2.08 -8.20 -4.30
C ASP A 166 -1.16 -7.14 -4.92
N LEU A 167 -1.32 -6.90 -6.23
CA LEU A 167 -0.65 -5.79 -6.90
C LEU A 167 -1.41 -4.49 -6.63
N HIS A 168 -0.79 -3.58 -5.89
CA HIS A 168 -1.32 -2.26 -5.63
C HIS A 168 -0.75 -1.26 -6.64
N THR A 169 -1.59 -0.34 -7.11
CA THR A 169 -1.17 0.82 -7.92
C THR A 169 -1.66 2.10 -7.28
N PHE A 170 -0.75 2.98 -6.88
CA PHE A 170 -1.08 4.22 -6.17
C PHE A 170 -0.04 5.32 -6.41
N TYR A 171 -0.21 6.49 -5.79
CA TYR A 171 0.74 7.60 -5.93
C TYR A 171 1.59 7.82 -4.68
N MET A 172 2.89 8.04 -4.90
CA MET A 172 3.81 8.58 -3.91
C MET A 172 4.41 9.89 -4.41
N TYR A 173 4.93 10.70 -3.49
CA TYR A 173 5.33 12.08 -3.73
C TYR A 173 6.73 12.35 -3.17
N ARG A 174 7.44 13.29 -3.80
CA ARG A 174 8.76 13.76 -3.36
C ARG A 174 8.86 15.27 -3.53
N ALA A 175 9.26 15.96 -2.48
CA ALA A 175 9.70 17.34 -2.58
C ALA A 175 11.18 17.37 -3.00
N GLN A 176 11.52 18.11 -4.06
CA GLN A 176 12.91 18.23 -4.51
C GLN A 176 13.18 19.55 -5.24
N SER A 177 14.45 19.85 -5.43
CA SER A 177 14.93 20.90 -6.34
C SER A 177 14.83 20.46 -7.81
N GLU A 178 15.44 21.22 -8.71
CA GLU A 178 15.56 20.87 -10.13
C GLU A 178 16.54 19.71 -10.40
N VAL A 179 17.25 19.23 -9.38
CA VAL A 179 18.14 18.06 -9.50
C VAL A 179 17.32 16.79 -9.72
N GLU A 180 17.74 15.98 -10.69
CA GLU A 180 17.17 14.65 -10.95
C GLU A 180 17.97 13.55 -10.26
N TYR A 181 17.26 12.57 -9.72
CA TYR A 181 17.84 11.43 -9.01
C TYR A 181 17.46 10.13 -9.70
N ASP A 182 18.38 9.17 -9.71
CA ASP A 182 18.08 7.81 -10.13
C ASP A 182 17.15 7.13 -9.13
N VAL A 183 15.94 6.80 -9.59
CA VAL A 183 14.92 6.16 -8.75
C VAL A 183 15.28 4.72 -8.38
N ALA A 184 16.14 4.05 -9.16
CA ALA A 184 16.58 2.70 -8.90
C ALA A 184 17.65 2.62 -7.80
N SER A 185 18.26 3.74 -7.40
CA SER A 185 19.30 3.78 -6.39
C SER A 185 18.78 3.73 -4.95
N GLY A 186 17.50 4.02 -4.73
CA GLY A 186 16.84 4.00 -3.42
C GLY A 186 16.40 5.39 -2.98
N LEU A 187 15.17 5.50 -2.45
CA LEU A 187 14.51 6.77 -2.20
C LEU A 187 13.65 6.72 -0.94
N ASN A 188 13.55 7.87 -0.26
CA ASN A 188 12.40 8.16 0.59
C ASN A 188 11.37 8.95 -0.22
N LEU A 189 10.12 8.53 -0.13
CA LEU A 189 8.94 9.19 -0.71
C LEU A 189 7.90 9.40 0.39
N ALA A 190 6.78 10.04 0.05
CA ALA A 190 5.69 10.29 0.99
C ALA A 190 4.32 10.19 0.31
N SER A 191 3.27 10.11 1.12
CA SER A 191 1.91 10.45 0.71
C SER A 191 1.78 11.94 0.36
N ALA A 192 0.64 12.37 -0.20
CA ALA A 192 0.38 13.80 -0.47
C ALA A 192 0.37 14.61 0.84
N GLU A 193 -0.19 14.03 1.89
CA GLU A 193 -0.21 14.49 3.27
C GLU A 193 1.21 14.57 3.84
N GLY A 194 2.01 13.52 3.65
CA GLY A 194 3.39 13.43 4.15
C GLY A 194 4.34 14.42 3.47
N VAL A 195 4.23 14.63 2.16
CA VAL A 195 5.09 15.62 1.46
C VAL A 195 4.75 17.05 1.88
N LEU A 196 3.47 17.35 2.14
CA LEU A 196 3.06 18.66 2.66
C LEU A 196 3.42 18.82 4.15
N TRP A 197 3.38 17.74 4.92
CA TRP A 197 3.91 17.71 6.28
C TRP A 197 5.40 18.09 6.28
N TYR A 198 6.21 17.48 5.42
CA TYR A 198 7.63 17.76 5.29
C TYR A 198 7.91 19.21 4.89
N LEU A 199 7.24 19.66 3.84
CA LEU A 199 7.39 21.03 3.34
C LEU A 199 7.06 22.06 4.43
N HIS A 200 5.97 21.83 5.15
CA HIS A 200 5.51 22.70 6.22
C HIS A 200 6.41 22.61 7.47
N ASN A 201 6.93 21.42 7.79
CA ASN A 201 7.70 21.20 9.00
C ASN A 201 9.16 21.65 8.90
N GLU A 202 9.78 21.52 7.73
CA GLU A 202 11.23 21.67 7.62
C GLU A 202 11.64 22.64 6.52
N VAL A 203 10.92 22.62 5.40
CA VAL A 203 11.40 23.30 4.18
C VAL A 203 11.12 24.79 4.18
N VAL A 204 9.93 25.20 4.62
CA VAL A 204 9.51 26.61 4.59
C VAL A 204 10.09 27.44 5.73
N HIS A 205 10.75 26.81 6.70
CA HIS A 205 11.38 27.49 7.83
C HIS A 205 12.58 28.34 7.41
N THR A 206 13.31 27.96 6.36
CA THR A 206 14.47 28.70 5.86
C THR A 206 14.09 29.82 4.89
N CYS A 207 12.80 30.00 4.58
CA CYS A 207 12.37 31.01 3.62
C CYS A 207 12.71 32.45 4.02
N ASN A 208 12.91 32.71 5.32
CA ASN A 208 13.45 33.98 5.81
C ASN A 208 14.86 34.29 5.28
N GLN A 209 15.64 33.28 4.89
CA GLN A 209 16.95 33.40 4.23
C GLN A 209 16.83 33.57 2.71
N GLY A 210 15.60 33.58 2.17
CA GLY A 210 15.32 33.73 0.74
C GLY A 210 15.38 32.45 -0.06
N VAL A 211 15.58 31.30 0.58
CA VAL A 211 15.67 30.00 -0.07
C VAL A 211 14.98 28.92 0.77
N ARG A 212 14.28 27.99 0.11
CA ARG A 212 13.71 26.81 0.76
C ARG A 212 14.83 25.83 1.12
N HIS A 213 14.67 25.05 2.18
CA HIS A 213 15.67 24.06 2.57
C HIS A 213 15.95 23.13 1.38
N TYR A 214 17.23 22.80 1.14
CA TYR A 214 17.70 22.04 -0.02
C TYR A 214 17.31 22.60 -1.39
N GLU A 215 17.01 23.90 -1.48
CA GLU A 215 16.57 24.57 -2.71
C GLU A 215 15.35 23.89 -3.35
N ILE A 216 14.45 23.34 -2.53
CA ILE A 216 13.27 22.64 -3.01
C ILE A 216 12.34 23.61 -3.76
N THR A 217 11.96 23.24 -4.99
CA THR A 217 11.16 24.05 -5.90
C THR A 217 9.88 23.37 -6.36
N ARG A 218 9.78 22.04 -6.26
CA ARG A 218 8.69 21.25 -6.84
C ARG A 218 8.34 20.01 -6.01
N ILE A 219 7.12 19.53 -6.22
CA ILE A 219 6.63 18.24 -5.75
C ILE A 219 6.48 17.33 -6.96
N LYS A 220 7.27 16.26 -7.02
CA LYS A 220 7.12 15.18 -7.99
C LYS A 220 6.13 14.15 -7.48
N ARG A 221 5.37 13.56 -8.39
CA ARG A 221 4.47 12.43 -8.15
C ARG A 221 4.95 11.24 -8.96
N TYR A 222 4.99 10.07 -8.33
CA TYR A 222 5.30 8.80 -8.96
C TYR A 222 4.09 7.90 -8.86
N LYS A 223 3.72 7.25 -9.97
CA LYS A 223 2.82 6.10 -9.95
C LYS A 223 3.64 4.90 -9.53
N VAL A 224 3.17 4.23 -8.48
CA VAL A 224 3.88 3.14 -7.83
C VAL A 224 3.09 1.87 -8.06
N SER A 225 3.74 0.85 -8.58
CA SER A 225 3.24 -0.52 -8.55
C SER A 225 3.94 -1.25 -7.42
N LEU A 226 3.20 -1.90 -6.52
CA LEU A 226 3.73 -2.56 -5.33
C LEU A 226 3.13 -3.95 -5.20
N ARG A 227 3.98 -4.94 -4.95
CA ARG A 227 3.56 -6.28 -4.55
C ARG A 227 4.40 -6.75 -3.37
N SER A 228 3.73 -7.10 -2.27
CA SER A 228 4.39 -7.58 -1.06
C SER A 228 4.92 -9.01 -1.24
N THR A 229 6.04 -9.32 -0.57
CA THR A 229 6.63 -10.66 -0.57
C THR A 229 5.78 -11.65 0.21
N PRO A 230 5.89 -12.97 -0.05
CA PRO A 230 5.09 -13.97 0.67
C PRO A 230 5.23 -13.90 2.19
N GLU A 231 6.45 -13.69 2.69
CA GLU A 231 6.75 -13.59 4.11
C GLU A 231 6.12 -12.36 4.74
N LEU A 232 6.12 -11.22 4.02
CA LEU A 232 5.47 -10.00 4.49
C LEU A 232 3.94 -10.16 4.44
N TRP A 233 3.42 -10.69 3.34
CA TRP A 233 1.99 -10.88 3.15
C TRP A 233 1.38 -11.87 4.14
N ALA A 234 2.13 -12.90 4.54
CA ALA A 234 1.73 -13.82 5.62
C ALA A 234 1.47 -13.11 6.96
N THR A 235 2.03 -11.91 7.15
CA THR A 235 1.78 -11.05 8.32
C THR A 235 0.63 -10.05 8.13
N ASN A 236 -0.11 -10.15 7.03
CA ASN A 236 -1.22 -9.25 6.65
C ASN A 236 -0.76 -7.78 6.52
N ARG A 237 0.38 -7.57 5.86
CA ARG A 237 0.96 -6.25 5.63
C ARG A 237 1.38 -6.08 4.18
N ASN A 238 1.25 -4.86 3.68
CA ASN A 238 1.78 -4.45 2.38
C ASN A 238 3.16 -3.78 2.47
N PHE A 239 3.48 -3.21 3.63
CA PHE A 239 4.72 -2.50 3.89
C PHE A 239 5.46 -3.08 5.10
N GLY A 240 6.79 -3.04 5.04
CA GLY A 240 7.65 -3.20 6.19
C GLY A 240 7.72 -1.94 7.05
N MET A 241 8.55 -1.96 8.09
CA MET A 241 8.88 -0.75 8.83
C MET A 241 9.63 0.26 7.94
N PHE A 242 9.44 1.55 8.16
CA PHE A 242 10.23 2.58 7.49
C PHE A 242 11.72 2.44 7.82
N LEU A 243 12.55 2.39 6.78
CA LEU A 243 14.00 2.34 6.84
C LEU A 243 14.59 3.52 6.06
N GLN A 244 15.09 4.53 6.74
CA GLN A 244 15.56 5.77 6.12
C GLN A 244 16.70 5.53 5.11
N PHE A 245 16.56 6.12 3.92
CA PHE A 245 17.62 6.19 2.91
C PHE A 245 18.24 7.59 2.84
N ASP A 246 19.46 7.74 3.36
CA ASP A 246 20.27 8.96 3.28
C ASP A 246 21.32 8.78 2.17
N ASN A 247 21.39 9.69 1.21
CA ASN A 247 22.23 9.53 0.02
C ASN A 247 22.07 8.17 -0.67
N ALA A 248 20.83 7.66 -0.73
CA ALA A 248 20.49 6.33 -1.29
C ALA A 248 21.07 5.13 -0.52
N LYS A 249 21.54 5.34 0.72
CA LYS A 249 22.00 4.32 1.66
C LYS A 249 21.01 4.17 2.81
N CYS A 250 20.61 2.95 3.09
CA CYS A 250 19.85 2.57 4.26
C CYS A 250 20.71 2.76 5.51
N THR A 251 20.37 3.72 6.37
CA THR A 251 21.17 4.12 7.54
C THR A 251 20.65 3.53 8.86
N ASN A 252 19.53 2.81 8.81
CA ASN A 252 18.92 2.19 9.99
C ASN A 252 19.63 0.89 10.40
N GLY A 253 19.77 0.64 11.70
CA GLY A 253 20.38 -0.60 12.22
C GLY A 253 19.65 -1.90 11.85
N PHE A 254 18.38 -1.83 11.45
CA PHE A 254 17.55 -2.98 11.07
C PHE A 254 17.53 -3.26 9.56
N CYS A 255 18.28 -2.50 8.74
CA CYS A 255 18.26 -2.66 7.28
C CYS A 255 18.61 -4.10 6.84
N GLN A 256 19.74 -4.63 7.31
CA GLN A 256 20.19 -5.98 6.94
C GLN A 256 19.19 -7.05 7.36
N SER A 257 18.80 -7.09 8.65
CA SER A 257 17.87 -8.09 9.16
C SER A 257 16.50 -8.04 8.46
N THR A 258 16.04 -6.84 8.08
CA THR A 258 14.77 -6.69 7.37
C THR A 258 14.86 -7.27 5.96
N PHE A 259 15.92 -6.91 5.21
CA PHE A 259 16.08 -7.39 3.84
C PHE A 259 16.42 -8.88 3.76
N ASP A 260 17.15 -9.43 4.73
CA ASP A 260 17.40 -10.87 4.82
C ASP A 260 16.11 -11.66 5.08
N THR A 261 15.16 -11.09 5.83
CA THR A 261 13.93 -11.79 6.24
C THR A 261 12.82 -11.68 5.20
N PHE A 262 12.61 -10.47 4.67
CA PHE A 262 11.45 -10.16 3.83
C PHE A 262 11.82 -9.83 2.39
N GLY A 263 13.11 -9.78 2.06
CA GLY A 263 13.60 -9.18 0.83
C GLY A 263 13.59 -7.66 0.88
N TYR A 264 13.90 -7.03 -0.25
CA TYR A 264 13.92 -5.59 -0.44
C TYR A 264 12.49 -5.01 -0.52
N ILE A 265 11.78 -5.03 0.59
CA ILE A 265 10.41 -4.54 0.70
C ILE A 265 10.37 -3.02 0.95
N PRO A 266 9.42 -2.30 0.32
CA PRO A 266 9.10 -0.95 0.73
C PRO A 266 8.59 -0.90 2.17
N GLY A 267 9.02 0.13 2.90
CA GLY A 267 8.62 0.38 4.28
C GLY A 267 7.75 1.62 4.39
N CYS A 268 7.01 1.75 5.49
CA CYS A 268 6.23 2.96 5.76
C CYS A 268 6.22 3.35 7.25
N ILE A 269 5.90 4.62 7.52
CA ILE A 269 5.64 5.13 8.88
C ILE A 269 4.69 6.33 8.80
N ILE A 270 3.83 6.50 9.81
CA ILE A 270 2.91 7.64 9.90
C ILE A 270 3.54 8.72 10.80
N SER A 271 3.66 9.94 10.28
CA SER A 271 4.15 11.10 11.02
C SER A 271 3.15 11.58 12.07
N SER A 272 3.68 12.11 13.18
CA SER A 272 2.86 12.64 14.27
C SER A 272 2.05 13.87 13.86
N VAL A 273 0.78 13.83 14.24
CA VAL A 273 -0.17 14.95 14.09
C VAL A 273 0.16 16.13 15.00
N GLU A 274 0.93 15.92 16.06
CA GLU A 274 1.32 16.96 17.02
C GLU A 274 2.28 17.97 16.38
N VAL A 275 3.03 17.54 15.36
CA VAL A 275 3.96 18.41 14.63
C VAL A 275 3.22 19.20 13.55
N ALA A 276 2.43 18.51 12.72
CA ALA A 276 1.52 19.11 11.75
C ALA A 276 0.36 18.17 11.49
N ASN A 277 -0.86 18.71 11.44
CA ASN A 277 -2.09 17.93 11.45
C ASN A 277 -2.51 17.46 10.04
N TYR A 278 -1.58 16.84 9.32
CA TYR A 278 -1.81 16.16 8.03
C TYR A 278 -2.08 14.68 8.31
N LEU A 279 -3.22 14.16 7.85
CA LEU A 279 -3.70 12.83 8.21
C LEU A 279 -4.20 12.01 7.00
N PRO A 280 -3.66 10.82 6.74
CA PRO A 280 -2.43 10.24 7.33
C PRO A 280 -1.17 10.78 6.61
N ALA A 281 -0.27 11.46 7.32
CA ALA A 281 1.03 11.85 6.78
C ALA A 281 2.00 10.66 6.76
N VAL A 282 1.96 9.86 5.70
CA VAL A 282 2.80 8.66 5.55
C VAL A 282 4.13 9.00 4.85
N TRP A 283 5.23 8.49 5.39
CA TRP A 283 6.53 8.36 4.73
C TRP A 283 6.75 6.94 4.25
N TYR A 284 7.43 6.79 3.12
CA TYR A 284 7.78 5.52 2.51
C TYR A 284 9.28 5.43 2.28
N SER A 285 9.87 4.26 2.57
CA SER A 285 11.26 3.94 2.26
C SER A 285 11.33 2.89 1.17
N LEU A 286 12.05 3.15 0.09
CA LEU A 286 12.09 2.30 -1.09
C LEU A 286 13.53 1.80 -1.32
N PRO A 287 13.81 0.51 -1.05
CA PRO A 287 15.15 -0.04 -1.21
C PRO A 287 15.49 -0.20 -2.69
N GLY A 288 16.44 0.61 -3.16
CA GLY A 288 17.03 0.49 -4.50
C GLY A 288 18.23 -0.45 -4.52
N GLN A 289 18.93 -0.47 -5.65
CA GLN A 289 20.19 -1.21 -5.84
C GLN A 289 21.23 -0.79 -4.80
N CYS A 290 22.03 -1.73 -4.32
CA CYS A 290 23.10 -1.47 -3.35
C CYS A 290 22.62 -0.68 -2.12
N PRO A 291 21.60 -1.15 -1.38
CA PRO A 291 20.98 -0.34 -0.34
C PRO A 291 21.92 -0.02 0.83
N PHE A 292 23.09 -0.66 0.94
CA PHE A 292 24.09 -0.36 1.97
C PHE A 292 25.20 0.61 1.54
N SER A 293 25.17 1.07 0.28
CA SER A 293 26.16 2.01 -0.29
C SER A 293 25.51 3.34 -0.64
N GLU A 294 26.25 4.43 -0.46
CA GLU A 294 25.83 5.75 -0.91
C GLU A 294 25.77 5.80 -2.44
N PHE A 295 24.98 6.73 -2.98
CA PHE A 295 24.73 6.90 -4.42
C PHE A 295 26.02 6.92 -5.26
N THR A 296 27.08 7.58 -4.80
CA THR A 296 28.36 7.69 -5.52
C THR A 296 29.18 6.41 -5.52
N ASP A 297 28.89 5.48 -4.60
CA ASP A 297 29.73 4.32 -4.31
C ASP A 297 29.14 3.01 -4.86
N LYS A 298 27.97 3.08 -5.52
CA LYS A 298 27.27 1.91 -6.08
C LYS A 298 27.98 1.40 -7.33
N THR A 299 28.85 0.41 -7.15
CA THR A 299 29.57 -0.26 -8.26
C THR A 299 28.66 -1.18 -9.07
N ASP A 300 29.01 -1.45 -10.33
CA ASP A 300 28.27 -2.41 -11.17
C ASP A 300 28.24 -3.84 -10.58
N THR A 301 29.32 -4.24 -9.89
CA THR A 301 29.36 -5.52 -9.17
C THR A 301 28.32 -5.55 -8.06
N CYS A 302 28.22 -4.47 -7.28
CA CYS A 302 27.22 -4.37 -6.23
C CYS A 302 25.80 -4.38 -6.81
N ARG A 303 25.54 -3.62 -7.89
CA ARG A 303 24.19 -3.57 -8.51
C ARG A 303 23.71 -4.94 -9.01
N LYS A 304 24.63 -5.80 -9.43
CA LYS A 304 24.34 -7.19 -9.83
C LYS A 304 24.04 -8.09 -8.63
N ASN A 305 24.76 -7.91 -7.53
CA ASN A 305 24.64 -8.76 -6.34
C ASN A 305 23.48 -8.33 -5.43
N GLU A 306 23.20 -7.04 -5.37
CA GLU A 306 22.17 -6.41 -4.56
C GLU A 306 21.27 -5.54 -5.45
N PRO A 307 20.38 -6.16 -6.26
CA PRO A 307 19.53 -5.45 -7.21
C PRO A 307 18.47 -4.56 -6.55
N GLY A 308 18.23 -4.69 -5.24
CA GLY A 308 17.17 -3.98 -4.55
C GLY A 308 15.78 -4.53 -4.88
N GLY A 309 14.74 -3.76 -4.55
CA GLY A 309 13.34 -4.13 -4.80
C GLY A 309 12.74 -3.54 -6.08
N PHE A 310 13.45 -2.63 -6.73
CA PHE A 310 13.00 -1.94 -7.94
C PHE A 310 13.09 -2.86 -9.16
N CYS A 311 11.98 -3.02 -9.88
CA CYS A 311 11.89 -3.79 -11.12
C CYS A 311 10.74 -3.29 -12.00
N ASP A 312 10.64 -3.76 -13.24
CA ASP A 312 9.60 -3.30 -14.18
C ASP A 312 8.21 -3.86 -13.85
N HIS A 313 8.14 -5.11 -13.42
CA HIS A 313 6.89 -5.82 -13.15
C HIS A 313 6.93 -6.53 -11.79
N PRO A 314 6.48 -5.87 -10.70
CA PRO A 314 6.51 -6.44 -9.35
C PRO A 314 5.80 -7.79 -9.23
N ASP A 315 6.58 -8.85 -9.03
CA ASP A 315 6.13 -10.24 -8.90
C ASP A 315 6.07 -10.71 -7.44
N GLY A 316 6.57 -9.89 -6.50
CA GLY A 316 6.59 -10.20 -5.07
C GLY A 316 7.76 -11.08 -4.65
N ARG A 317 8.77 -11.30 -5.51
CA ARG A 317 10.04 -11.90 -5.07
C ARG A 317 10.81 -10.91 -4.20
N HIS A 318 11.78 -11.40 -3.43
CA HIS A 318 12.63 -10.58 -2.56
C HIS A 318 13.39 -9.45 -3.27
N THR A 319 13.56 -9.54 -4.58
CA THR A 319 14.27 -8.58 -5.44
C THR A 319 13.38 -7.86 -6.47
N CYS A 320 12.05 -8.00 -6.40
CA CYS A 320 11.13 -7.36 -7.34
C CYS A 320 9.79 -7.12 -6.64
N THR A 321 9.75 -6.05 -5.86
CA THR A 321 8.65 -5.71 -4.94
C THR A 321 7.94 -4.43 -5.36
N TYR A 322 8.60 -3.52 -6.09
CA TYR A 322 7.98 -2.29 -6.55
C TYR A 322 8.53 -1.76 -7.87
N HIS A 323 7.74 -0.92 -8.51
CA HIS A 323 8.11 -0.11 -9.67
C HIS A 323 7.71 1.34 -9.44
N LEU A 324 8.44 2.29 -10.04
CA LEU A 324 8.14 3.72 -10.01
C LEU A 324 8.12 4.28 -11.43
N GLU A 325 6.99 4.85 -11.81
CA GLU A 325 6.81 5.61 -13.06
C GLU A 325 6.61 7.09 -12.72
N PRO A 326 7.32 8.03 -13.35
CA PRO A 326 7.00 9.45 -13.22
C PRO A 326 5.54 9.73 -13.60
N ALA A 327 4.79 10.37 -12.70
CA ALA A 327 3.37 10.69 -12.87
C ALA A 327 3.10 12.20 -12.75
N GLY A 328 4.09 12.98 -13.19
CA GLY A 328 4.06 14.43 -13.25
C GLY A 328 4.63 15.13 -12.02
N GLU A 329 4.64 16.46 -12.10
CA GLU A 329 5.10 17.36 -11.06
C GLU A 329 4.34 18.68 -11.03
N VAL A 330 4.31 19.29 -9.85
CA VAL A 330 3.73 20.61 -9.58
C VAL A 330 4.80 21.47 -8.91
N SER A 331 5.03 22.68 -9.41
CA SER A 331 5.97 23.59 -8.77
C SER A 331 5.36 24.17 -7.49
N LEU A 332 6.19 24.51 -6.51
CA LEU A 332 5.70 25.16 -5.29
C LEU A 332 5.10 26.53 -5.59
N GLN A 333 5.61 27.25 -6.59
CA GLN A 333 5.00 28.50 -7.04
C GLN A 333 3.57 28.27 -7.59
N GLU A 334 3.36 27.22 -8.39
CA GLU A 334 2.04 26.85 -8.90
C GLU A 334 1.07 26.49 -7.76
N LEU A 335 1.57 25.78 -6.74
CA LEU A 335 0.78 25.35 -5.60
C LEU A 335 0.44 26.51 -4.64
N THR A 336 1.44 27.30 -4.24
CA THR A 336 1.30 28.33 -3.22
C THR A 336 0.85 29.67 -3.80
N GLY A 337 1.10 29.91 -5.08
CA GLY A 337 0.93 31.22 -5.74
C GLY A 337 2.04 32.21 -5.42
N VAL A 338 3.12 31.76 -4.77
CA VAL A 338 4.19 32.63 -4.26
C VAL A 338 5.48 32.39 -5.04
N ALA A 339 5.97 33.45 -5.70
CA ALA A 339 7.22 33.41 -6.46
C ALA A 339 8.45 33.58 -5.56
N ASP A 340 8.45 34.58 -4.66
CA ASP A 340 9.53 34.80 -3.70
C ASP A 340 9.21 34.07 -2.39
N CYS A 341 9.99 33.03 -2.10
CA CYS A 341 9.85 32.23 -0.88
C CYS A 341 9.96 33.07 0.40
N ARG A 342 10.55 34.29 0.41
CA ARG A 342 10.51 35.19 1.58
C ARG A 342 9.09 35.57 2.03
N GLN A 343 8.10 35.44 1.16
CA GLN A 343 6.69 35.67 1.47
C GLN A 343 6.03 34.43 2.10
N GLU A 344 6.72 33.30 2.13
CA GLU A 344 6.33 32.08 2.84
C GLU A 344 6.95 32.01 4.25
N GLY A 345 6.46 31.07 5.03
CA GLY A 345 6.93 30.76 6.37
C GLY A 345 5.91 29.86 7.07
N PRO A 346 6.30 29.15 8.13
CA PRO A 346 5.45 28.13 8.76
C PRO A 346 4.08 28.65 9.18
N GLU A 347 3.97 29.91 9.62
CA GLU A 347 2.68 30.50 10.01
C GLU A 347 2.17 31.58 9.03
N LYS A 348 2.65 31.58 7.78
CA LYS A 348 2.36 32.64 6.80
C LYS A 348 1.68 32.11 5.55
N GLY A 349 0.72 32.89 5.05
CA GLY A 349 0.11 32.68 3.73
C GLY A 349 -0.44 31.28 3.55
N PHE A 350 -0.03 30.60 2.48
CA PHE A 350 -0.43 29.23 2.17
C PHE A 350 -0.19 28.26 3.33
N TRP A 351 0.86 28.46 4.12
CA TRP A 351 1.29 27.55 5.19
C TRP A 351 0.62 27.83 6.55
N SER A 352 -0.03 28.98 6.77
CA SER A 352 -0.61 29.34 8.08
C SER A 352 -1.60 28.31 8.67
N GLY A 353 -1.41 27.92 9.94
CA GLY A 353 -2.27 26.92 10.60
C GLY A 353 -1.80 25.49 10.38
N LYS A 354 -0.63 25.17 10.94
CA LYS A 354 0.00 23.84 10.90
C LYS A 354 -0.72 22.79 11.76
N ALA A 355 -1.28 23.22 12.89
CA ALA A 355 -2.07 22.37 13.79
C ALA A 355 -3.56 22.26 13.37
N ASP A 356 -4.02 23.10 12.45
CA ASP A 356 -5.41 23.12 11.98
C ASP A 356 -5.63 22.05 10.91
N ARG A 357 -6.38 21.00 11.26
CA ARG A 357 -6.70 19.88 10.35
C ARG A 357 -7.40 20.35 9.08
N GLY A 358 -8.29 21.34 9.17
CA GLY A 358 -9.01 21.88 8.02
C GLY A 358 -8.07 22.56 7.02
N ALA A 359 -7.10 23.33 7.53
CA ALA A 359 -6.09 24.01 6.73
C ALA A 359 -5.18 22.99 6.04
N CYS A 360 -4.71 21.98 6.77
CA CYS A 360 -3.93 20.88 6.22
C CYS A 360 -4.69 20.13 5.11
N ASN A 361 -5.96 19.76 5.34
CA ASN A 361 -6.80 19.11 4.34
C ASN A 361 -7.00 19.98 3.09
N ARG A 362 -7.21 21.30 3.26
CA ARG A 362 -7.32 22.23 2.12
C ARG A 362 -6.05 22.28 1.28
N ARG A 363 -4.86 22.21 1.89
CA ARG A 363 -3.58 22.16 1.16
C ARG A 363 -3.43 20.86 0.38
N VAL A 364 -3.74 19.72 1.00
CA VAL A 364 -3.72 18.40 0.34
C VAL A 364 -4.68 18.40 -0.85
N HIS A 365 -5.91 18.87 -0.66
CA HIS A 365 -6.88 18.98 -1.73
C HIS A 365 -6.40 19.91 -2.86
N LYS A 366 -5.77 21.05 -2.53
CA LYS A 366 -5.19 21.96 -3.52
C LYS A 366 -4.07 21.27 -4.31
N LEU A 367 -3.22 20.48 -3.67
CA LEU A 367 -2.16 19.71 -4.31
C LEU A 367 -2.73 18.66 -5.28
N LYS A 368 -3.65 17.81 -4.81
CA LYS A 368 -4.31 16.80 -5.64
C LYS A 368 -5.05 17.45 -6.83
N THR A 369 -5.69 18.58 -6.61
CA THR A 369 -6.36 19.36 -7.67
C THR A 369 -5.36 19.92 -8.68
N ALA A 370 -4.20 20.42 -8.25
CA ALA A 370 -3.16 20.93 -9.16
C ALA A 370 -2.67 19.82 -10.09
N PHE A 371 -2.40 18.62 -9.54
CA PHE A 371 -2.06 17.44 -10.35
C PHE A 371 -3.18 17.07 -11.33
N GLY A 372 -4.43 16.93 -10.87
CA GLY A 372 -5.54 16.54 -11.73
C GLY A 372 -5.85 17.56 -12.85
N ARG A 373 -5.59 18.85 -12.61
CA ARG A 373 -5.73 19.90 -13.65
C ARG A 373 -4.64 19.84 -14.70
N LYS A 374 -3.40 19.57 -14.28
CA LYS A 374 -2.19 19.59 -15.11
C LYS A 374 -2.01 18.29 -15.91
N TYR A 375 -2.36 17.15 -15.32
CA TYR A 375 -2.23 15.80 -15.90
C TYR A 375 -3.61 15.14 -15.97
N ARG A 376 -4.43 15.56 -16.93
CA ARG A 376 -5.85 15.17 -17.04
C ARG A 376 -6.08 13.73 -17.51
N ASP A 377 -5.06 13.15 -18.12
CA ASP A 377 -4.97 11.78 -18.59
C ASP A 377 -4.70 10.78 -17.47
N LEU A 378 -4.23 11.25 -16.32
CA LEU A 378 -3.95 10.43 -15.15
C LEU A 378 -5.05 10.60 -14.09
N PRO A 379 -5.43 9.54 -13.35
CA PRO A 379 -6.26 9.68 -12.16
C PRO A 379 -5.70 10.73 -11.20
N SER A 380 -6.57 11.55 -10.63
CA SER A 380 -6.17 12.55 -9.64
C SER A 380 -5.75 11.92 -8.32
N ASP A 381 -6.34 10.76 -7.99
CA ASP A 381 -6.12 10.01 -6.76
C ASP A 381 -6.30 8.52 -7.05
N LEU A 382 -5.69 7.67 -6.22
CA LEU A 382 -5.75 6.21 -6.30
C LEU A 382 -5.80 5.64 -4.89
N ASP A 383 -6.44 4.49 -4.72
CA ASP A 383 -6.52 3.82 -3.42
C ASP A 383 -5.11 3.42 -2.95
N VAL A 384 -4.75 3.89 -1.76
CA VAL A 384 -3.44 3.65 -1.17
C VAL A 384 -3.55 2.47 -0.19
N PRO A 385 -2.70 1.44 -0.29
CA PRO A 385 -2.67 0.38 0.72
C PRO A 385 -2.31 0.93 2.10
N ASP A 386 -2.92 0.36 3.13
CA ASP A 386 -2.74 0.82 4.51
C ASP A 386 -1.28 0.68 4.98
N CYS A 387 -0.83 1.67 5.75
CA CYS A 387 0.47 1.64 6.41
C CYS A 387 0.39 0.90 7.75
N ASP A 388 0.33 -0.42 7.68
CA ASP A 388 0.02 -1.32 8.81
C ASP A 388 1.20 -1.63 9.75
N VAL A 389 2.11 -0.67 9.98
CA VAL A 389 3.32 -0.89 10.78
C VAL A 389 3.11 -0.70 12.28
N HIS A 390 1.94 -0.22 12.70
CA HIS A 390 1.63 0.11 14.10
C HIS A 390 0.52 -0.76 14.73
N LEU A 391 0.08 -1.83 14.06
CA LEU A 391 -1.05 -2.64 14.54
C LEU A 391 -0.68 -3.84 15.44
N ARG A 392 0.52 -3.89 16.02
CA ARG A 392 0.83 -4.71 17.21
C ARG A 392 1.87 -4.08 18.10
#